data_AF-A0A2V7GMQ7-F1
#
_entry.id   AF-A0A2V7GMQ7-F1
#
_cell.length_a   1.000
_cell.length_b   1.000
_cell.length_c   1.000
_cell.angle_alpha   90.00
_cell.angle_beta   90.00
_cell.angle_gamma   90.00
#
_symmetry.space_group_name_H-M   'P 1'
#
loop_
_entity.id
_entity.type
_entity.pdbx_description
1 polymer ?
#
loop_
_entity_poly.entity_id
_entity_poly.type
_entity_poly.pdbx_seq_one_letter_code
_entity_poly.pdbx_strand_id
1 'polypeptide(L)'
;MRLSPLKKLAAVLLLAGLVLPYGCDARPITVLWTGWRDLAMLFVVGVPVLAVLAYGLHTLLPALARFHERHGAGLHGIFRAVFFLLAGAYLMRGLEGRDDNFPWFWLIALLFCGGLLYWQQQRGTKTQRLPLLLLTIVGVPAVYYGTAFLTEGGLQYGGWVFTVGYVAAVVVEVLGLRRTAPVTHGG
;
A
#
# COMPACT_ATOMS: atom_id res chain seq x y z
N MET A 1 16.61 0.87 17.94
CA MET A 1 15.27 0.24 17.88
C MET A 1 15.39 -1.12 17.21
N ARG A 2 15.19 -2.24 17.93
CA ARG A 2 15.11 -3.56 17.29
C ARG A 2 13.75 -3.65 16.57
N LEU A 3 13.74 -3.56 15.24
CA LEU A 3 12.56 -3.83 14.44
C LEU A 3 12.07 -5.25 14.74
N SER A 4 10.76 -5.44 14.90
CA SER A 4 10.23 -6.79 15.13
C SER A 4 10.58 -7.67 13.92
N PRO A 5 10.98 -8.93 14.12
CA PRO A 5 11.29 -9.85 13.02
C PRO A 5 10.10 -10.00 12.06
N LEU A 6 8.88 -9.87 12.58
CA LEU A 6 7.64 -9.89 11.79
C LEU A 6 7.55 -8.72 10.80
N LYS A 7 7.99 -7.51 11.16
CA LYS A 7 7.99 -6.35 10.25
C LYS A 7 8.91 -6.58 9.06
N LYS A 8 10.11 -7.15 9.31
CA LYS A 8 11.07 -7.49 8.26
C LYS A 8 10.54 -8.60 7.36
N LEU A 9 9.93 -9.63 7.94
CA LEU A 9 9.33 -10.72 7.18
C LEU A 9 8.21 -10.19 6.27
N ALA A 10 7.32 -9.34 6.79
CA ALA A 10 6.25 -8.74 6.00
C ALA A 10 6.79 -7.89 4.84
N ALA A 11 7.83 -7.09 5.07
CA ALA A 11 8.50 -6.33 4.02
C ALA A 11 9.13 -7.25 2.95
N VAL A 12 9.78 -8.35 3.35
CA VAL A 12 10.35 -9.32 2.41
C VAL A 12 9.26 -10.00 1.59
N LEU A 13 8.16 -10.41 2.21
CA LEU A 13 7.01 -11.01 1.51
C LEU A 13 6.40 -10.05 0.49
N LEU A 14 6.22 -8.78 0.86
CA LEU A 14 5.75 -7.75 -0.07
C LEU A 14 6.70 -7.59 -1.28
N LEU A 15 8.00 -7.49 -1.04
CA LEU A 15 8.99 -7.36 -2.11
C LEU A 15 9.07 -8.62 -2.99
N ALA A 16 9.02 -9.81 -2.39
CA ALA A 16 9.00 -11.07 -3.12
C ALA A 16 7.74 -11.17 -3.99
N GLY A 17 6.58 -10.80 -3.44
CA GLY A 17 5.32 -10.76 -4.14
C GLY A 17 5.38 -9.95 -5.43
N LEU A 18 6.03 -8.78 -5.43
CA LEU A 18 6.18 -7.93 -6.62
C LEU A 18 6.89 -8.62 -7.80
N VAL A 19 7.80 -9.55 -7.52
CA VAL A 19 8.65 -10.22 -8.50
C VAL A 19 8.08 -11.57 -8.94
N LEU A 20 7.22 -12.15 -8.09
CA LEU A 20 6.51 -13.40 -8.36
C LEU A 20 5.28 -13.15 -9.23
N PRO A 21 4.83 -14.17 -9.98
CA PRO A 21 3.70 -14.03 -10.86
C PRO A 21 2.39 -14.00 -10.03
N TYR A 22 1.54 -13.03 -10.34
CA TYR A 22 0.32 -12.68 -9.61
C TYR A 22 -0.93 -13.35 -10.19
N GLY A 23 -0.98 -13.43 -11.51
CA GLY A 23 -2.07 -13.96 -12.34
C GLY A 23 -1.67 -13.84 -13.80
N CYS A 24 -1.96 -14.86 -14.62
CA CYS A 24 -1.57 -14.90 -16.05
C CYS A 24 -0.08 -14.56 -16.30
N ASP A 25 0.82 -15.01 -15.41
CA ASP A 25 2.27 -14.73 -15.43
C ASP A 25 2.66 -13.24 -15.32
N ALA A 26 1.70 -12.34 -15.09
CA ALA A 26 1.96 -10.94 -14.84
C ALA A 26 2.68 -10.75 -13.49
N ARG A 27 3.75 -9.95 -13.50
CA ARG A 27 4.52 -9.59 -12.30
C ARG A 27 4.36 -8.09 -12.08
N PRO A 28 3.83 -7.61 -10.95
CA PRO A 28 3.55 -6.18 -10.77
C PRO A 28 4.75 -5.27 -11.05
N ILE A 29 5.97 -5.73 -10.75
CA ILE A 29 7.19 -4.95 -10.97
C ILE A 29 7.46 -4.63 -12.45
N THR A 30 6.96 -5.44 -13.40
CA THR A 30 7.24 -5.23 -14.82
C THR A 30 6.57 -3.96 -15.36
N VAL A 31 5.52 -3.44 -14.70
CA VAL A 31 4.87 -2.18 -15.08
C VAL A 31 5.85 -1.00 -15.13
N LEU A 32 6.89 -1.04 -14.30
CA LEU A 32 7.93 -0.01 -14.25
C LEU A 32 8.80 0.01 -15.51
N TRP A 33 8.79 -1.08 -16.29
CA TRP A 33 9.57 -1.21 -17.52
C TRP A 33 8.70 -1.19 -18.78
N THR A 34 7.48 -1.72 -18.71
CA THR A 34 6.60 -1.87 -19.88
C THR A 34 5.50 -0.82 -19.96
N GLY A 35 5.16 -0.15 -18.85
CA GLY A 35 4.02 0.76 -18.74
C GLY A 35 4.25 2.19 -19.26
N TRP A 36 5.43 2.52 -19.81
CA TRP A 36 5.77 3.90 -20.20
C TRP A 36 4.88 4.51 -21.28
N ARG A 37 4.15 3.68 -22.05
CA ARG A 37 3.20 4.13 -23.06
C ARG A 37 1.79 4.35 -22.53
N ASP A 38 1.49 3.87 -21.31
CA ASP A 38 0.19 4.02 -20.65
C ASP A 38 0.40 4.66 -19.27
N LEU A 39 0.30 5.99 -19.24
CA LEU A 39 0.47 6.77 -18.02
C LEU A 39 -0.59 6.45 -16.97
N ALA A 40 -1.79 6.03 -17.37
CA ALA A 40 -2.83 5.64 -16.44
C ALA A 40 -2.45 4.34 -15.72
N MET A 41 -1.94 3.34 -16.45
CA MET A 41 -1.42 2.10 -15.85
C MET A 41 -0.20 2.36 -14.96
N LEU A 42 0.73 3.21 -15.42
CA LEU A 42 1.91 3.60 -14.64
C LEU A 42 1.51 4.29 -13.33
N PHE A 43 0.47 5.11 -13.35
CA PHE A 43 -0.06 5.75 -12.15
C PHE A 43 -0.79 4.75 -11.24
N VAL A 44 -1.74 3.99 -11.77
CA VAL A 44 -2.66 3.11 -11.03
C VAL A 44 -1.95 1.89 -10.43
N VAL A 45 -0.88 1.41 -11.06
CA VAL A 45 -0.11 0.22 -10.63
C VAL A 45 1.33 0.58 -10.25
N GLY A 46 2.00 1.41 -11.04
CA GLY A 46 3.40 1.77 -10.80
C GLY A 46 3.61 2.56 -9.50
N VAL A 47 2.73 3.51 -9.16
CA VAL A 47 2.81 4.23 -7.88
C VAL A 47 2.69 3.29 -6.67
N PRO A 48 1.71 2.36 -6.62
CA PRO A 48 1.68 1.30 -5.61
C PRO A 48 2.96 0.46 -5.54
N VAL A 49 3.52 0.04 -6.68
CA VAL A 49 4.80 -0.71 -6.71
C VAL A 49 5.91 0.10 -6.07
N LEU A 50 6.04 1.39 -6.43
CA LEU A 50 7.02 2.29 -5.83
C LEU A 50 6.77 2.48 -4.32
N ALA A 51 5.52 2.53 -3.87
CA ALA A 51 5.17 2.62 -2.46
C ALA A 51 5.57 1.35 -1.68
N VAL A 52 5.42 0.16 -2.27
CA VAL A 52 5.92 -1.10 -1.69
C VAL A 52 7.44 -1.09 -1.60
N LEU A 53 8.14 -0.66 -2.66
CA LEU A 53 9.59 -0.53 -2.64
C LEU A 53 10.03 0.45 -1.55
N ALA A 54 9.38 1.61 -1.44
CA ALA A 54 9.67 2.59 -0.41
C ALA A 54 9.43 2.03 1.01
N TYR A 55 8.35 1.27 1.22
CA TYR A 55 8.08 0.61 2.51
C TYR A 55 9.13 -0.46 2.83
N GLY A 56 9.46 -1.31 1.86
CA GLY A 56 10.44 -2.37 2.00
C GLY A 56 11.83 -1.81 2.32
N LEU A 57 12.28 -0.82 1.55
CA LEU A 57 13.55 -0.13 1.79
C LEU A 57 13.54 0.62 3.13
N HIS A 58 12.44 1.28 3.50
CA HIS A 58 12.32 1.95 4.81
C HIS A 58 12.48 0.96 5.97
N THR A 59 11.95 -0.25 5.80
CA THR A 59 11.97 -1.30 6.83
C THR A 59 13.32 -2.02 6.89
N LEU A 60 13.96 -2.24 5.74
CA LEU A 60 15.17 -3.07 5.65
C LEU A 60 16.46 -2.24 5.71
N LEU A 61 16.44 -0.97 5.29
CA LEU A 61 17.62 -0.11 5.20
C LEU A 61 17.59 1.02 6.25
N PRO A 62 18.50 0.98 7.26
CA PRO A 62 18.56 2.00 8.31
C PRO A 62 18.86 3.42 7.78
N ALA A 63 19.51 3.54 6.62
CA ALA A 63 19.78 4.82 5.99
C ALA A 63 18.49 5.50 5.51
N LEU A 64 17.60 4.75 4.84
CA LEU A 64 16.34 5.30 4.35
C LEU A 64 15.35 5.56 5.48
N ALA A 65 15.36 4.73 6.53
CA ALA A 65 14.60 4.99 7.75
C ALA A 65 14.91 6.39 8.33
N ARG A 66 16.20 6.71 8.48
CA ARG A 66 16.67 8.02 8.95
C ARG A 66 16.29 9.16 8.01
N PHE A 67 16.30 8.92 6.69
CA PHE A 67 15.85 9.92 5.72
C PHE A 67 14.35 10.24 5.87
N HIS A 68 13.51 9.20 5.97
CA HIS A 68 12.08 9.36 6.23
C HIS A 68 11.80 10.02 7.58
N GLU A 69 12.64 9.78 8.59
CA GLU A 69 12.52 10.46 9.88
C GLU A 69 12.77 11.97 9.77
N ARG A 70 13.80 12.37 9.03
CA ARG A 70 14.16 13.79 8.81
C ARG A 70 13.13 14.55 7.98
N HIS A 71 12.54 13.91 6.97
CA HIS A 71 11.63 14.57 6.01
C HIS A 71 10.16 14.16 6.19
N GLY A 72 9.84 13.45 7.28
CA GLY A 72 8.56 12.76 7.46
C GLY A 72 7.33 13.68 7.38
N ALA A 73 7.43 14.93 7.84
CA ALA A 73 6.33 15.88 7.75
C ALA A 73 5.95 16.25 6.30
N GLY A 74 6.95 16.50 5.44
CA GLY A 74 6.75 16.82 4.03
C GLY A 74 6.32 15.59 3.23
N LEU A 75 7.01 14.47 3.43
CA LEU A 75 6.68 13.21 2.78
C LEU A 75 5.25 12.73 3.13
N HIS A 76 4.80 12.92 4.37
CA HIS A 76 3.44 12.58 4.77
C HIS A 76 2.39 13.37 3.97
N GLY A 77 2.60 14.67 3.73
CA GLY A 77 1.71 15.48 2.92
C GLY A 77 1.65 15.00 1.46
N ILE A 78 2.83 14.73 0.87
CA ILE A 78 2.97 14.24 -0.49
C ILE A 78 2.26 12.89 -0.65
N PHE A 79 2.58 11.91 0.21
CA PHE A 79 1.98 10.58 0.13
C PHE A 79 0.47 10.58 0.38
N ARG A 80 -0.03 11.49 1.22
CA ARG A 80 -1.47 11.67 1.41
C ARG A 80 -2.15 12.22 0.15
N ALA A 81 -1.54 13.18 -0.54
CA ALA A 81 -2.04 13.67 -1.82
C ALA A 81 -2.03 12.55 -2.88
N VAL A 82 -0.94 11.79 -2.97
CA VAL A 82 -0.83 10.61 -3.84
C VAL A 82 -1.94 9.60 -3.57
N PHE A 83 -2.22 9.29 -2.29
CA PHE A 83 -3.33 8.40 -1.93
C PHE A 83 -4.67 8.92 -2.45
N PHE A 84 -5.01 10.20 -2.27
CA PHE A 84 -6.30 10.73 -2.74
C PHE A 84 -6.41 10.73 -4.26
N LEU A 85 -5.33 11.05 -4.97
CA LEU A 85 -5.30 10.97 -6.44
C LEU A 85 -5.50 9.52 -6.91
N LEU A 86 -4.84 8.56 -6.26
CA LEU A 86 -4.99 7.14 -6.56
C LEU A 86 -6.41 6.66 -6.26
N ALA A 87 -6.95 7.00 -5.10
CA ALA A 87 -8.32 6.69 -4.70
C ALA A 87 -9.34 7.24 -5.71
N GLY A 88 -9.16 8.48 -6.17
CA GLY A 88 -9.98 9.09 -7.22
C GLY A 88 -9.87 8.35 -8.55
N ALA A 89 -8.67 7.93 -8.96
CA ALA A 89 -8.47 7.16 -10.19
C ALA A 89 -9.17 5.79 -10.14
N TYR A 90 -9.07 5.07 -9.02
CA TYR A 90 -9.78 3.80 -8.84
C TYR A 90 -11.31 3.98 -8.78
N LEU A 91 -11.79 5.05 -8.12
CA LEU A 91 -13.21 5.40 -8.10
C LEU A 91 -13.73 5.68 -9.52
N MET A 92 -13.02 6.51 -10.29
CA MET A 92 -13.39 6.84 -11.68
C MET A 92 -13.42 5.58 -12.54
N ARG A 93 -12.41 4.73 -12.46
CA ARG A 93 -12.34 3.47 -13.20
C ARG A 93 -13.52 2.54 -12.88
N GLY A 94 -13.91 2.47 -11.61
CA GLY A 94 -15.08 1.71 -11.17
C GLY A 94 -16.41 2.30 -11.66
N LEU A 95 -16.54 3.62 -11.70
CA LEU A 95 -17.74 4.32 -12.19
C LEU A 95 -17.89 4.24 -13.71
N GLU A 96 -16.79 4.22 -14.47
CA GLU A 96 -16.83 4.08 -15.93
C GLU A 96 -17.20 2.67 -16.39
N GLY A 97 -17.32 1.69 -15.48
CA GLY A 97 -17.72 0.32 -15.81
C GLY A 97 -16.77 -0.40 -16.76
N ARG A 98 -15.49 0.04 -16.83
CA ARG A 98 -14.50 -0.52 -17.76
C ARG A 98 -13.90 -1.86 -17.32
N ASP A 99 -14.10 -2.24 -16.07
CA ASP A 99 -13.70 -3.56 -15.57
C ASP A 99 -14.99 -4.36 -15.36
N ASP A 100 -15.10 -5.54 -15.99
CA ASP A 100 -16.25 -6.47 -15.89
C ASP A 100 -16.44 -7.05 -14.47
N ASN A 101 -15.57 -6.65 -13.54
CA ASN A 101 -15.54 -7.12 -12.17
C ASN A 101 -16.58 -6.37 -11.33
N PHE A 102 -17.34 -7.13 -10.54
CA PHE A 102 -18.45 -6.66 -9.71
C PHE A 102 -18.17 -5.30 -9.01
N PRO A 103 -19.10 -4.32 -9.06
CA PRO A 103 -18.85 -2.91 -8.69
C PRO A 103 -18.54 -2.67 -7.21
N TRP A 104 -18.54 -3.67 -6.34
CA TRP A 104 -18.28 -3.50 -4.92
C TRP A 104 -16.81 -3.67 -4.51
N PHE A 105 -15.95 -4.27 -5.35
CA PHE A 105 -14.54 -4.51 -4.98
C PHE A 105 -13.76 -3.22 -4.74
N TRP A 106 -13.94 -2.23 -5.62
CA TRP A 106 -13.28 -0.92 -5.46
C TRP A 106 -13.86 -0.16 -4.27
N LEU A 107 -15.17 -0.29 -3.98
CA LEU A 107 -15.76 0.29 -2.76
C LEU A 107 -15.13 -0.29 -1.50
N ILE A 108 -14.98 -1.62 -1.41
CA ILE A 108 -14.31 -2.26 -0.27
C ILE A 108 -12.88 -1.76 -0.12
N ALA A 109 -12.12 -1.70 -1.21
CA ALA A 109 -10.74 -1.21 -1.19
C ALA A 109 -10.65 0.24 -0.71
N LEU A 110 -11.53 1.12 -1.20
CA LEU A 110 -11.59 2.53 -0.81
C LEU A 110 -12.03 2.70 0.65
N LEU A 111 -13.05 1.96 1.10
CA LEU A 111 -13.51 2.01 2.49
C LEU A 111 -12.44 1.50 3.45
N PHE A 112 -11.78 0.40 3.12
CA PHE A 112 -10.68 -0.15 3.92
C PHE A 112 -9.51 0.83 4.01
N CYS A 113 -9.04 1.34 2.88
CA CYS A 113 -7.90 2.27 2.85
C CYS A 113 -8.26 3.64 3.45
N GLY A 114 -9.46 4.14 3.20
CA GLY A 114 -9.98 5.36 3.82
C GLY A 114 -10.11 5.21 5.34
N GLY A 115 -10.59 4.06 5.82
CA GLY A 115 -10.63 3.71 7.23
C GLY A 115 -9.24 3.66 7.87
N LEU A 116 -8.27 3.03 7.20
CA LEU A 116 -6.86 3.05 7.64
C LEU A 116 -6.27 4.46 7.67
N LEU A 117 -6.54 5.29 6.66
CA LEU A 117 -6.11 6.67 6.60
C LEU A 117 -6.69 7.50 7.74
N TYR A 118 -7.99 7.33 8.03
CA TYR A 118 -8.64 8.01 9.13
C TYR A 118 -8.08 7.55 10.47
N TRP A 119 -7.97 6.23 10.68
CA TRP A 119 -7.49 5.64 11.91
C TRP A 119 -6.06 6.09 12.26
N GLN A 120 -5.15 6.09 11.29
CA GLN A 120 -3.77 6.51 11.53
C GLN A 120 -3.64 8.00 11.89
N GLN A 121 -4.63 8.84 11.55
CA GLN A 121 -4.60 10.26 11.88
C GLN A 121 -4.76 10.54 13.38
N GLN A 122 -5.30 9.58 14.12
CA GLN A 122 -5.60 9.71 15.55
C GLN A 122 -4.39 9.47 16.46
N ARG A 123 -3.26 8.93 15.96
CA ARG A 123 -2.12 8.51 16.79
C ARG A 123 -0.75 8.77 16.19
N GLY A 124 0.23 9.03 17.05
CA GLY A 124 1.64 9.18 16.67
C GLY A 124 1.94 10.44 15.86
N THR A 125 3.21 10.65 15.54
CA THR A 125 3.65 11.78 14.71
C THR A 125 3.47 11.49 13.21
N LYS A 126 3.52 12.53 12.36
CA LYS A 126 3.44 12.36 10.88
C LYS A 126 4.47 11.35 10.35
N THR A 127 5.67 11.37 10.93
CA THR A 127 6.75 10.44 10.62
C THR A 127 6.42 9.01 11.01
N GLN A 128 5.88 8.78 12.22
CA GLN A 128 5.52 7.44 12.69
C GLN A 128 4.40 6.80 11.85
N ARG A 129 3.54 7.63 11.24
CA ARG A 129 2.44 7.19 10.36
C ARG A 129 2.89 6.85 8.95
N LEU A 130 4.03 7.37 8.52
CA LEU A 130 4.49 7.28 7.13
C LEU A 130 4.53 5.83 6.60
N PRO A 131 4.99 4.81 7.35
CA PRO A 131 4.95 3.43 6.88
C PRO A 131 3.53 2.91 6.64
N LEU A 132 2.58 3.23 7.53
CA LEU A 132 1.18 2.83 7.35
C LEU A 132 0.52 3.61 6.19
N LEU A 133 0.92 4.86 5.95
CA LEU A 133 0.45 5.63 4.80
C LEU A 133 0.93 5.03 3.47
N LEU A 134 2.18 4.57 3.38
CA LEU A 134 2.68 3.83 2.21
C LEU A 134 1.84 2.56 1.98
N LEU A 135 1.56 1.79 3.03
CA LEU A 135 0.68 0.62 2.94
C LEU A 135 -0.78 1.00 2.60
N THR A 136 -1.23 2.21 2.91
CA THR A 136 -2.56 2.68 2.53
C THR A 136 -2.63 2.97 1.02
N ILE A 137 -1.56 3.51 0.43
CA ILE A 137 -1.43 3.69 -1.03
C ILE A 137 -1.44 2.34 -1.74
N VAL A 138 -0.67 1.38 -1.21
CA VAL A 138 -0.61 0.00 -1.73
C VAL A 138 -1.95 -0.73 -1.56
N GLY A 139 -2.69 -0.40 -0.50
CA GLY A 139 -3.92 -1.08 -0.15
C GLY A 139 -5.01 -1.01 -1.21
N VAL A 140 -5.09 0.08 -1.98
CA VAL A 140 -6.15 0.26 -2.98
C VAL A 140 -6.09 -0.85 -4.05
N PRO A 141 -4.97 -1.06 -4.77
CA PRO A 141 -4.83 -2.24 -5.63
C PRO A 141 -4.81 -3.56 -4.86
N ALA A 142 -4.12 -3.63 -3.71
CA ALA A 142 -3.93 -4.90 -3.01
C ALA A 142 -5.26 -5.53 -2.58
N VAL A 143 -6.16 -4.70 -2.03
CA VAL A 143 -7.49 -5.13 -1.62
C VAL A 143 -8.35 -5.37 -2.86
N TYR A 144 -8.34 -4.48 -3.85
CA TYR A 144 -9.11 -4.65 -5.08
C TYR A 144 -8.79 -5.99 -5.77
N TYR A 145 -7.52 -6.21 -6.15
CA TYR A 145 -7.09 -7.43 -6.80
C TYR A 145 -7.25 -8.65 -5.90
N GLY A 146 -6.93 -8.54 -4.61
CA GLY A 146 -7.14 -9.63 -3.66
C GLY A 146 -8.60 -10.08 -3.63
N THR A 147 -9.54 -9.15 -3.53
CA THR A 147 -10.97 -9.48 -3.51
C THR A 147 -11.50 -10.00 -4.84
N ALA A 148 -11.08 -9.43 -5.97
CA ALA A 148 -11.49 -9.89 -7.30
C ALA A 148 -10.96 -11.30 -7.61
N PHE A 149 -9.69 -11.59 -7.31
CA PHE A 149 -9.11 -12.92 -7.55
C PHE A 149 -9.62 -13.99 -6.57
N LEU A 150 -10.08 -13.61 -5.37
CA LEU A 150 -10.73 -14.53 -4.44
C LEU A 150 -12.08 -15.03 -4.97
N THR A 151 -12.82 -14.18 -5.70
CA THR A 151 -14.12 -14.55 -6.27
C THR A 151 -14.00 -15.23 -7.63
N GLU A 152 -13.03 -14.84 -8.45
CA GLU A 152 -12.88 -15.33 -9.83
C GLU A 152 -11.95 -16.54 -9.95
N GLY A 153 -11.18 -16.85 -8.90
CA GLY A 153 -10.26 -18.00 -8.89
C GLY A 153 -9.12 -17.80 -9.87
N GLY A 154 -8.09 -17.04 -9.48
CA GLY A 154 -6.95 -16.78 -10.37
C GLY A 154 -5.66 -16.32 -9.69
N LEU A 155 -5.63 -16.29 -8.36
CA LEU A 155 -4.48 -15.80 -7.62
C LEU A 155 -3.35 -16.84 -7.63
N GLN A 156 -2.27 -16.53 -8.34
CA GLN A 156 -1.06 -17.34 -8.33
C GLN A 156 -0.26 -17.12 -7.04
N TYR A 157 0.81 -17.90 -6.85
CA TYR A 157 1.64 -17.87 -5.64
C TYR A 157 2.15 -16.45 -5.29
N GLY A 158 2.51 -15.62 -6.28
CA GLY A 158 2.97 -14.26 -6.03
C GLY A 158 1.90 -13.35 -5.44
N GLY A 159 0.66 -13.48 -5.92
CA GLY A 159 -0.49 -12.74 -5.39
C GLY A 159 -0.80 -13.12 -3.94
N TRP A 160 -0.69 -14.40 -3.59
CA TRP A 160 -0.83 -14.85 -2.19
C TRP A 160 0.29 -14.35 -1.29
N VAL A 161 1.55 -14.50 -1.74
CA VAL A 161 2.72 -14.02 -1.00
C VAL A 161 2.61 -12.53 -0.71
N PHE A 162 2.20 -11.74 -1.70
CA PHE A 162 2.00 -10.32 -1.52
C PHE A 162 0.84 -10.01 -0.57
N THR A 163 -0.32 -10.65 -0.74
CA THR A 163 -1.50 -10.41 0.09
C THR A 163 -1.20 -10.71 1.57
N VAL A 164 -0.53 -11.83 1.84
CA VAL A 164 -0.10 -12.18 3.20
C VAL A 164 0.92 -11.17 3.73
N GLY A 165 1.90 -10.79 2.92
CA GLY A 165 2.87 -9.75 3.27
C GLY A 165 2.21 -8.41 3.60
N TYR A 166 1.21 -8.01 2.81
CA TYR A 166 0.44 -6.79 2.98
C TYR A 166 -0.34 -6.80 4.29
N VAL A 167 -1.12 -7.85 4.54
CA VAL A 167 -1.90 -7.99 5.79
C VAL A 167 -0.97 -7.98 7.00
N ALA A 168 0.12 -8.74 6.97
CA ALA A 168 1.10 -8.78 8.06
C ALA A 168 1.72 -7.39 8.30
N ALA A 169 2.10 -6.67 7.24
CA ALA A 169 2.67 -5.33 7.35
C ALA A 169 1.67 -4.34 7.96
N VAL A 170 0.42 -4.32 7.48
CA VAL A 170 -0.64 -3.44 8.01
C VAL A 170 -0.88 -3.72 9.49
N VAL A 171 -1.02 -5.00 9.87
CA VAL A 171 -1.23 -5.38 11.28
C VAL A 171 -0.07 -4.90 12.15
N VAL A 172 1.17 -5.12 11.72
CA VAL A 172 2.35 -4.69 12.49
C VAL A 172 2.42 -3.18 12.64
N GLU A 173 2.17 -2.40 11.58
CA GLU A 173 2.18 -0.93 11.68
C GLU A 173 1.02 -0.40 12.52
N VAL A 174 -0.17 -0.98 12.41
CA VAL A 174 -1.33 -0.63 13.25
C VAL A 174 -1.02 -0.91 14.72
N LEU A 175 -0.49 -2.09 15.05
CA LEU A 175 -0.08 -2.42 16.42
C LEU A 175 1.05 -1.51 16.92
N GLY A 176 1.99 -1.15 16.04
CA GLY A 176 3.07 -0.19 16.33
C GLY A 176 2.51 1.19 16.68
N LEU A 177 1.61 1.73 15.86
CA LEU A 177 0.98 3.03 16.07
C LEU A 177 0.03 3.03 17.27
N ARG A 178 -0.65 1.93 17.58
CA ARG A 178 -1.49 1.81 18.79
C ARG A 178 -0.71 2.09 20.07
N ARG A 179 0.58 1.76 20.11
CA ARG A 179 1.47 2.01 21.26
C ARG A 179 1.95 3.45 21.37
N THR A 180 1.67 4.29 20.37
CA THR A 180 2.04 5.71 20.38
C THR A 180 0.95 6.57 21.02
N ALA A 181 1.33 7.77 21.46
CA ALA A 181 0.41 8.73 22.05
C ALA A 181 -0.68 9.15 21.04
N PRO A 182 -1.92 9.37 21.50
CA PRO A 182 -2.96 9.98 20.68
C PRO A 182 -2.57 11.41 20.28
N VAL A 183 -3.11 11.90 19.17
CA VAL A 183 -2.92 13.31 18.79
C VAL A 183 -3.69 14.17 19.75
N THR A 184 -2.97 15.05 20.44
CA THR A 184 -3.57 16.21 21.11
C THR A 184 -3.70 17.32 20.07
N HIS A 185 -4.90 17.54 19.56
CA HIS A 185 -5.22 18.82 18.95
C HIS A 185 -5.45 19.78 20.12
N GLY A 186 -4.50 20.69 20.36
CA GLY A 186 -4.71 21.76 21.34
C GLY A 186 -5.95 22.54 20.95
N GLY A 187 -6.89 22.67 21.90
CA GLY A 187 -8.01 23.60 21.81
C GLY A 187 -7.56 25.04 21.98
#